data_AF-A0A8T1VC96-F1
#
_entry.id   AF-A0A8T1VC96-F1
#
_cell.length_a   1.000
_cell.length_b   1.000
_cell.length_c   1.000
_cell.angle_alpha   90.00
_cell.angle_beta   90.00
_cell.angle_gamma   90.00
#
_symmetry.space_group_name_H-M   'P 1'
#
loop_
_entity.id
_entity.type
_entity.pdbx_description
1 polymer ?
#
loop_
_entity_poly.entity_id
_entity_poly.type
_entity_poly.pdbx_seq_one_letter_code
_entity_poly.pdbx_strand_id
1 'polypeptide(L)'
;MRLRRRLQAPVWPPSRPTPSSCSLQAVATPPCTLQQRLPMLREASTWALAADGLQQKWKGLKQRTAWRYKTLKDKDTAIVFSDEQQKEVHLKPRNRRLDDPLACHNVLAAASTTSLNGILGATSPEDSSQFCRTMVGFMLHSCTPSERAKVLDVLTKRRLGEITIANRALVIRAIQHCLLSPLIRDKAVLHSAAKDVVCGTCGLELSVLKEQIHSDEEAFIDPAGHIQFVDGVAPGKIALRRKVLPQEDPPHSGDLVRLIFGNKNVTEVVAMMQHIAVESLKVKEQQPNLIKVVSDIDDTLFPGWLDKRYPPHIPYPGVSDLYARISRGLAQDANGDRVRPSITFLTARPRGWLSVGRYLTLQHLKSLGVPNVTVLNGSVKGLVSNAAIAKMKLNSFLRLAQVFPEFNFVFFGDSGQGDTLLASRLLQSCPEQVLATFIHNVNPVFARTGDGGRKRAYAAEGVEFFGTYAGAALAAHKKGLISAKDVLAVADASKKELEEILFLGPEAATMKSERRGELQQDLDLIDACVHTEEA
;
A
#
# COMPACT_ATOMS: atom_id res chain seq x y z
N MET A 1 -34.73 52.97 34.31
CA MET A 1 -35.18 52.04 35.37
C MET A 1 -33.98 51.18 35.76
N ARG A 2 -33.28 51.50 36.86
CA ARG A 2 -33.31 50.82 38.18
C ARG A 2 -33.11 49.29 38.05
N LEU A 3 -32.19 48.60 38.73
CA LEU A 3 -31.24 48.89 39.83
C LEU A 3 -30.45 47.57 40.08
N ARG A 4 -29.14 47.67 40.43
CA ARG A 4 -28.35 46.96 41.50
C ARG A 4 -28.62 45.45 41.77
N ARG A 5 -27.71 44.58 42.25
CA ARG A 5 -26.37 44.55 42.90
C ARG A 5 -26.09 43.02 43.05
N ARG A 6 -24.88 42.45 43.23
CA ARG A 6 -24.01 42.53 44.42
C ARG A 6 -22.81 41.57 44.22
N LEU A 7 -21.65 42.00 44.69
CA LEU A 7 -20.39 41.25 44.86
C LEU A 7 -20.44 40.33 46.09
N GLN A 8 -19.61 39.28 46.14
CA GLN A 8 -18.67 39.01 47.25
C GLN A 8 -17.71 37.83 46.96
N ALA A 9 -16.53 37.89 47.59
CA ALA A 9 -15.31 37.13 47.32
C ALA A 9 -14.91 36.25 48.55
N PRO A 10 -13.63 35.88 48.82
CA PRO A 10 -13.18 34.49 49.04
C PRO A 10 -12.63 34.19 50.46
N VAL A 11 -12.28 32.93 50.77
CA VAL A 11 -11.47 32.55 51.95
C VAL A 11 -10.59 31.31 51.66
N TRP A 12 -9.37 31.29 52.21
CA TRP A 12 -8.27 30.30 52.08
C TRP A 12 -7.95 29.64 53.47
N PRO A 13 -6.96 28.71 53.61
CA PRO A 13 -6.94 27.46 54.41
C PRO A 13 -6.29 27.64 55.82
N PRO A 14 -5.64 26.69 56.59
CA PRO A 14 -4.67 25.56 56.30
C PRO A 14 -4.94 24.26 57.17
N SER A 15 -4.19 23.13 57.22
CA SER A 15 -2.82 22.92 57.74
C SER A 15 -2.40 21.41 57.73
N ARG A 16 -1.08 21.15 57.64
CA ARG A 16 -0.29 19.91 57.89
C ARG A 16 -0.05 19.70 59.42
N PRO A 17 0.43 18.54 59.99
CA PRO A 17 1.77 17.92 59.73
C PRO A 17 1.96 16.38 59.96
N THR A 18 3.18 15.90 59.60
CA THR A 18 3.93 14.62 59.85
C THR A 18 4.32 14.41 61.34
N PRO A 19 4.93 13.28 61.87
CA PRO A 19 6.05 12.45 61.31
C PRO A 19 6.23 10.94 61.75
N SER A 20 7.26 10.26 61.17
CA SER A 20 8.25 9.23 61.67
C SER A 20 7.88 8.11 62.68
N SER A 21 8.50 6.92 62.85
CA SER A 21 9.54 6.04 62.24
C SER A 21 9.78 4.81 63.20
N CYS A 22 10.36 3.67 62.72
CA CYS A 22 11.05 2.56 63.46
C CYS A 22 10.22 1.56 64.32
N SER A 23 10.56 0.28 64.59
CA SER A 23 11.60 -0.72 64.20
C SER A 23 11.43 -2.05 65.01
N LEU A 24 12.15 -3.14 64.65
CA LEU A 24 12.60 -4.36 65.43
C LEU A 24 11.81 -5.70 65.27
N GLN A 25 12.38 -6.74 64.61
CA GLN A 25 13.19 -7.93 65.07
C GLN A 25 12.31 -9.17 65.43
N ALA A 26 12.63 -10.45 65.15
CA ALA A 26 13.85 -11.23 65.43
C ALA A 26 13.98 -12.56 64.61
N VAL A 27 15.03 -13.35 64.94
CA VAL A 27 15.79 -14.38 64.19
C VAL A 27 15.56 -15.83 64.68
N ALA A 28 15.76 -16.87 63.84
CA ALA A 28 16.23 -18.23 64.22
C ALA A 28 16.71 -19.10 63.01
N THR A 29 17.78 -19.91 63.18
CA THR A 29 18.33 -20.98 62.27
C THR A 29 18.96 -22.13 63.13
N PRO A 30 19.60 -23.21 62.59
CA PRO A 30 19.12 -24.47 61.94
C PRO A 30 19.63 -25.77 62.68
N PRO A 31 19.60 -27.05 62.16
CA PRO A 31 20.67 -27.59 61.24
C PRO A 31 20.36 -28.85 60.31
N CYS A 32 21.25 -29.13 59.31
CA CYS A 32 21.84 -30.38 58.70
C CYS A 32 21.02 -31.71 58.46
N THR A 33 21.25 -32.66 57.51
CA THR A 33 22.30 -33.05 56.49
C THR A 33 21.85 -34.28 55.64
N LEU A 34 22.50 -34.51 54.45
CA LEU A 34 22.82 -35.78 53.69
C LEU A 34 22.43 -35.75 52.18
N GLN A 35 23.36 -35.47 51.24
CA GLN A 35 24.24 -36.38 50.42
C GLN A 35 23.50 -37.15 49.29
N GLN A 36 23.97 -37.36 48.03
CA GLN A 36 25.24 -37.16 47.33
C GLN A 36 25.08 -37.32 45.78
N ARG A 37 25.81 -36.48 45.03
CA ARG A 37 26.49 -36.57 43.70
C ARG A 37 26.09 -37.57 42.57
N LEU A 38 25.98 -37.01 41.35
CA LEU A 38 26.30 -37.61 40.03
C LEU A 38 27.45 -36.81 39.35
N PRO A 39 28.32 -37.42 38.51
CA PRO A 39 29.42 -36.74 37.83
C PRO A 39 29.09 -36.30 36.39
N MET A 40 29.83 -35.26 35.95
CA MET A 40 29.76 -34.54 34.68
C MET A 40 30.10 -35.36 33.42
N LEU A 41 29.50 -34.99 32.29
CA LEU A 41 30.15 -34.98 30.96
C LEU A 41 29.49 -33.93 30.03
N ARG A 42 30.27 -32.86 29.77
CA ARG A 42 30.25 -31.89 28.65
C ARG A 42 28.92 -31.30 28.18
N GLU A 43 28.56 -30.16 28.76
CA GLU A 43 27.74 -29.14 28.08
C GLU A 43 28.61 -28.36 27.08
N ALA A 44 28.50 -28.71 25.80
CA ALA A 44 28.80 -27.74 24.75
C ALA A 44 27.71 -26.66 24.84
N SER A 45 28.07 -25.49 25.34
CA SER A 45 27.17 -24.35 25.50
C SER A 45 26.42 -24.08 24.19
N THR A 46 25.10 -24.17 24.26
CA THR A 46 24.12 -23.76 23.24
C THR A 46 24.33 -22.33 22.74
N TRP A 47 25.17 -21.53 23.41
CA TRP A 47 25.60 -20.22 22.95
C TRP A 47 26.66 -20.24 21.84
N ALA A 48 27.49 -21.29 21.72
CA ALA A 48 28.49 -21.38 20.66
C ALA A 48 27.84 -21.73 19.30
N LEU A 49 26.81 -22.58 19.30
CA LEU A 49 26.00 -22.87 18.09
C LEU A 49 25.01 -21.74 17.76
N ALA A 50 24.58 -20.95 18.75
CA ALA A 50 23.85 -19.71 18.50
C ALA A 50 24.74 -18.62 17.93
N ALA A 51 26.03 -18.56 18.32
CA ALA A 51 26.98 -17.56 17.85
C ALA A 51 27.37 -17.75 16.38
N ASP A 52 27.52 -18.99 15.89
CA ASP A 52 27.80 -19.24 14.46
C ASP A 52 26.58 -19.00 13.57
N GLY A 53 25.37 -19.33 14.06
CA GLY A 53 24.11 -18.99 13.40
C GLY A 53 23.82 -17.48 13.38
N LEU A 54 24.31 -16.74 14.38
CA LEU A 54 24.26 -15.28 14.42
C LEU A 54 25.35 -14.65 13.54
N GLN A 55 26.57 -15.19 13.49
CA GLN A 55 27.62 -14.66 12.62
C GLN A 55 27.33 -14.85 11.13
N GLN A 56 26.66 -15.92 10.72
CA GLN A 56 26.18 -16.07 9.34
C GLN A 56 24.94 -15.22 9.04
N LYS A 57 24.02 -15.04 10.01
CA LYS A 57 22.93 -14.05 9.90
C LYS A 57 23.42 -12.60 9.86
N TRP A 58 24.61 -12.32 10.38
CA TRP A 58 25.23 -10.99 10.33
C TRP A 58 25.98 -10.72 9.02
N LYS A 59 26.38 -11.75 8.27
CA LYS A 59 27.02 -11.59 6.95
C LYS A 59 26.02 -11.43 5.80
N GLY A 60 24.84 -12.05 5.88
CA GLY A 60 23.79 -11.92 4.85
C GLY A 60 22.98 -10.62 4.90
N LEU A 61 23.05 -9.86 6.00
CA LEU A 61 22.24 -8.65 6.26
C LEU A 61 22.86 -7.34 5.74
N LYS A 62 23.80 -7.43 4.79
CA LYS A 62 24.67 -6.32 4.37
C LYS A 62 24.31 -5.64 3.04
N GLN A 63 23.20 -5.95 2.37
CA GLN A 63 23.04 -5.54 0.96
C GLN A 63 21.83 -4.67 0.54
N ARG A 64 21.14 -3.97 1.46
CA ARG A 64 20.54 -2.65 1.14
C ARG A 64 21.27 -1.59 1.95
N THR A 65 22.56 -1.55 1.62
CA THR A 65 23.48 -0.41 1.56
C THR A 65 23.46 0.59 2.72
N ALA A 66 24.59 0.59 3.44
CA ALA A 66 25.27 1.78 3.94
C ALA A 66 24.71 2.56 5.13
N TRP A 67 23.39 2.81 5.22
CA TRP A 67 22.87 3.82 6.13
C TRP A 67 22.01 3.26 7.26
N ARG A 68 22.60 3.20 8.48
CA ARG A 68 21.93 2.82 9.74
C ARG A 68 21.82 4.03 10.66
N TYR A 69 20.91 3.96 11.62
CA TYR A 69 20.66 5.04 12.56
C TYR A 69 20.88 4.64 14.02
N LYS A 70 21.36 5.55 14.89
CA LYS A 70 21.39 5.37 16.34
C LYS A 70 21.03 6.66 17.09
N THR A 71 20.16 6.55 18.08
CA THR A 71 19.87 7.63 19.04
C THR A 71 20.99 7.67 20.10
N LEU A 72 21.57 8.84 20.35
CA LEU A 72 22.50 9.02 21.47
C LEU A 72 21.75 9.05 22.81
N LYS A 73 22.48 8.92 23.94
CA LYS A 73 21.92 9.03 25.30
C LYS A 73 21.17 10.37 25.53
N ASP A 74 21.47 11.38 24.72
CA ASP A 74 20.70 12.62 24.62
C ASP A 74 19.57 12.42 23.60
N LYS A 75 18.32 12.38 24.07
CA LYS A 75 17.13 11.97 23.29
C LYS A 75 16.82 12.87 22.08
N ASP A 76 17.54 13.97 21.91
CA ASP A 76 17.32 14.99 20.89
C ASP A 76 18.31 14.92 19.71
N THR A 77 19.28 13.98 19.71
CA THR A 77 20.29 13.84 18.63
C THR A 77 20.24 12.48 17.92
N ALA A 78 20.37 12.56 16.61
CA ALA A 78 20.17 11.53 15.62
C ALA A 78 21.45 11.27 14.80
N ILE A 79 22.01 10.05 14.78
CA ILE A 79 23.21 9.72 13.98
C ILE A 79 22.84 8.82 12.81
N VAL A 80 23.24 9.17 11.60
CA VAL A 80 23.14 8.34 10.38
C VAL A 80 24.54 7.93 9.90
N PHE A 81 24.76 6.63 9.66
CA PHE A 81 26.04 6.04 9.21
C PHE A 81 26.12 5.89 7.68
N SER A 82 27.32 5.77 7.09
CA SER A 82 27.54 5.42 5.67
C SER A 82 28.50 4.22 5.55
N ASP A 83 28.25 3.24 4.65
CA ASP A 83 29.03 1.97 4.52
C ASP A 83 30.50 2.22 4.22
N GLU A 84 30.77 3.08 3.23
CA GLU A 84 32.08 3.05 2.56
C GLU A 84 33.14 3.86 3.31
N GLN A 85 32.73 4.80 4.17
CA GLN A 85 33.64 5.68 4.91
C GLN A 85 33.32 5.79 6.40
N GLN A 86 32.29 5.11 6.93
CA GLN A 86 31.84 5.23 8.33
C GLN A 86 31.65 6.70 8.78
N LYS A 87 31.30 7.60 7.84
CA LYS A 87 31.14 9.03 8.16
C LYS A 87 29.81 9.23 8.88
N GLU A 88 29.89 9.57 10.16
CA GLU A 88 28.71 9.86 10.97
C GLU A 88 28.12 11.22 10.58
N VAL A 89 26.83 11.23 10.25
CA VAL A 89 26.05 12.46 10.06
C VAL A 89 25.15 12.66 11.25
N HIS A 90 25.30 13.78 11.94
CA HIS A 90 24.57 14.12 13.16
C HIS A 90 23.43 15.09 12.82
N LEU A 91 22.23 14.77 13.26
CA LEU A 91 20.98 15.50 13.01
C LEU A 91 20.29 15.79 14.35
N LYS A 92 19.67 16.95 14.52
CA LYS A 92 18.79 17.25 15.67
C LYS A 92 17.37 17.57 15.19
N PRO A 93 16.40 16.63 15.34
CA PRO A 93 15.03 16.85 14.92
C PRO A 93 14.32 17.92 15.74
N ARG A 94 14.67 18.04 17.02
CA ARG A 94 14.13 19.06 17.93
C ARG A 94 15.20 20.09 18.17
N ASN A 95 14.97 21.30 17.67
CA ASN A 95 15.97 22.35 17.78
C ASN A 95 15.51 23.52 18.65
N ARG A 96 16.44 24.06 19.45
CA ARG A 96 16.21 25.20 20.35
C ARG A 96 16.86 26.51 19.86
N ARG A 97 17.75 26.47 18.87
CA ARG A 97 18.45 27.64 18.30
C ARG A 97 18.39 27.62 16.76
N LEU A 98 18.22 28.79 16.15
CA LEU A 98 18.08 28.94 14.69
C LEU A 98 19.35 28.62 13.90
N ASP A 99 20.53 28.85 14.50
CA ASP A 99 21.84 28.75 13.83
C ASP A 99 22.59 27.45 14.17
N ASP A 100 21.92 26.43 14.72
CA ASP A 100 22.60 25.16 15.05
C ASP A 100 23.02 24.46 13.72
N PRO A 101 24.32 24.25 13.47
CA PRO A 101 24.79 23.54 12.27
C PRO A 101 24.28 22.10 12.21
N LEU A 102 23.90 21.51 13.35
CA LEU A 102 23.31 20.16 13.45
C LEU A 102 21.79 20.15 13.28
N ALA A 103 21.16 21.30 13.02
CA ALA A 103 19.75 21.36 12.66
C ALA A 103 19.49 20.49 11.42
N CYS A 104 18.41 19.71 11.41
CA CYS A 104 18.10 18.84 10.26
C CYS A 104 18.12 19.61 8.93
N HIS A 105 17.52 20.80 8.86
CA HIS A 105 17.49 21.59 7.62
C HIS A 105 18.89 22.05 7.18
N ASN A 106 19.78 22.40 8.10
CA ASN A 106 21.14 22.83 7.78
C ASN A 106 22.00 21.66 7.29
N VAL A 107 21.88 20.50 7.94
CA VAL A 107 22.58 19.28 7.53
C VAL A 107 22.10 18.82 6.15
N LEU A 108 20.78 18.82 5.91
CA LEU A 108 20.21 18.48 4.61
C LEU A 108 20.61 19.48 3.53
N ALA A 109 20.76 20.77 3.86
CA ALA A 109 21.22 21.79 2.92
C ALA A 109 22.70 21.60 2.53
N ALA A 110 23.56 21.18 3.47
CA ALA A 110 25.00 21.06 3.27
C ALA A 110 25.47 19.68 2.80
N ALA A 111 24.65 18.63 2.93
CA ALA A 111 25.00 17.26 2.55
C ALA A 111 25.32 17.12 1.06
N SER A 112 26.26 16.24 0.69
CA SER A 112 26.44 15.87 -0.74
C SER A 112 25.16 15.23 -1.30
N THR A 113 24.95 15.25 -2.63
CA THR A 113 23.78 14.64 -3.26
C THR A 113 23.63 13.15 -2.89
N THR A 114 24.74 12.41 -2.85
CA THR A 114 24.77 11.01 -2.40
C THR A 114 24.36 10.86 -0.94
N SER A 115 24.92 11.69 -0.05
CA SER A 115 24.58 11.68 1.37
C SER A 115 23.12 12.09 1.62
N LEU A 116 22.62 13.08 0.91
CA LEU A 116 21.22 13.51 0.99
C LEU A 116 20.29 12.34 0.66
N ASN A 117 20.50 11.68 -0.49
CA ASN A 117 19.67 10.55 -0.88
C ASN A 117 19.81 9.34 0.06
N GLY A 118 21.00 9.12 0.63
CA GLY A 118 21.22 8.10 1.67
C GLY A 118 20.46 8.40 2.97
N ILE A 119 20.46 9.65 3.43
CA ILE A 119 19.72 10.08 4.63
C ILE A 119 18.20 9.93 4.43
N LEU A 120 17.68 10.32 3.26
CA LEU A 120 16.24 10.24 2.99
C LEU A 120 15.74 8.79 2.90
N GLY A 121 16.54 7.89 2.34
CA GLY A 121 16.22 6.47 2.23
C GLY A 121 16.44 5.66 3.52
N ALA A 122 17.05 6.24 4.55
CA ALA A 122 17.34 5.54 5.79
C ALA A 122 16.07 5.21 6.59
N THR A 123 16.08 4.07 7.28
CA THR A 123 15.02 3.66 8.20
C THR A 123 15.17 4.37 9.55
N SER A 124 14.04 4.57 10.22
CA SER A 124 14.00 5.18 11.56
C SER A 124 14.42 4.22 12.67
N PRO A 125 14.65 4.72 13.91
CA PRO A 125 14.96 3.86 15.06
C PRO A 125 13.85 2.86 15.39
N GLU A 126 14.24 1.69 15.93
CA GLU A 126 13.34 0.57 16.28
C GLU A 126 12.22 0.96 17.27
N ASP A 127 12.46 1.95 18.14
CA ASP A 127 11.49 2.46 19.11
C ASP A 127 10.61 3.61 18.58
N SER A 128 10.78 4.01 17.31
CA SER A 128 9.92 5.03 16.71
C SER A 128 8.53 4.47 16.42
N SER A 129 7.50 5.32 16.50
CA SER A 129 6.14 4.90 16.18
C SER A 129 6.05 4.32 14.77
N GLN A 130 5.08 3.44 14.51
CA GLN A 130 4.87 2.82 13.18
C GLN A 130 4.75 3.86 12.04
N PHE A 131 4.31 5.08 12.36
CA PHE A 131 4.27 6.24 11.48
C PHE A 131 5.65 6.71 11.00
N CYS A 132 6.68 6.54 11.82
CA CYS A 132 7.99 7.15 11.64
C CYS A 132 8.97 6.24 10.91
N ARG A 133 8.58 5.15 10.24
CA ARG A 133 9.47 4.10 9.68
C ARG A 133 10.63 4.59 8.80
N THR A 134 10.50 5.76 8.19
CA THR A 134 11.56 6.41 7.41
C THR A 134 12.15 7.58 8.19
N MET A 135 13.43 7.86 7.96
CA MET A 135 14.09 9.03 8.55
C MET A 135 13.36 10.33 8.23
N VAL A 136 12.81 10.43 7.01
CA VAL A 136 11.97 11.56 6.59
C VAL A 136 10.70 11.67 7.44
N GLY A 137 9.98 10.56 7.63
CA GLY A 137 8.81 10.53 8.50
C GLY A 137 9.13 10.94 9.93
N PHE A 138 10.23 10.42 10.48
CA PHE A 138 10.71 10.78 11.81
C PHE A 138 11.05 12.27 11.93
N MET A 139 11.79 12.84 10.98
CA MET A 139 12.13 14.26 10.96
C MET A 139 10.89 15.14 10.93
N LEU A 140 9.98 14.91 9.98
CA LEU A 140 8.78 15.74 9.82
C LEU A 140 7.85 15.67 11.03
N HIS A 141 7.73 14.48 11.65
CA HIS A 141 6.92 14.27 12.84
C HIS A 141 7.53 14.92 14.09
N SER A 142 8.85 14.85 14.24
CA SER A 142 9.55 15.26 15.46
C SER A 142 9.87 16.75 15.51
N CYS A 143 9.95 17.42 14.35
CA CYS A 143 10.24 18.84 14.24
C CYS A 143 9.09 19.74 14.74
N THR A 144 9.46 20.91 15.25
CA THR A 144 8.51 22.01 15.48
C THR A 144 7.94 22.51 14.13
N PRO A 145 6.80 23.21 14.09
CA PRO A 145 6.24 23.73 12.84
C PRO A 145 7.21 24.58 12.02
N SER A 146 7.97 25.46 12.68
CA SER A 146 8.98 26.29 12.01
C SER A 146 10.11 25.45 11.41
N GLU A 147 10.63 24.49 12.17
CA GLU A 147 11.71 23.62 11.70
C GLU A 147 11.27 22.67 10.59
N ARG A 148 10.06 22.11 10.69
CA ARG A 148 9.45 21.30 9.63
C ARG A 148 9.31 22.10 8.33
N ALA A 149 8.88 23.35 8.40
CA ALA A 149 8.79 24.20 7.21
C ALA A 149 10.15 24.40 6.53
N LYS A 150 11.24 24.59 7.30
CA LYS A 150 12.60 24.70 6.76
C LYS A 150 13.09 23.40 6.15
N VAL A 151 12.84 22.26 6.80
CA VAL A 151 13.18 20.93 6.25
C VAL A 151 12.45 20.72 4.93
N LEU A 152 11.14 20.99 4.88
CA LEU A 152 10.37 20.88 3.65
C LEU A 152 10.88 21.82 2.56
N ASP A 153 11.20 23.07 2.87
CA ASP A 153 11.75 24.03 1.91
C ASP A 153 13.05 23.53 1.25
N VAL A 154 13.94 22.92 2.03
CA VAL A 154 15.17 22.29 1.49
C VAL A 154 14.82 21.14 0.55
N LEU A 155 13.93 20.23 0.98
CA LEU A 155 13.64 18.99 0.26
C LEU A 155 12.74 19.19 -0.96
N THR A 156 11.76 20.08 -0.91
CA THR A 156 10.72 20.21 -1.93
C THR A 156 10.94 21.38 -2.87
N LYS A 157 11.90 22.28 -2.58
CA LYS A 157 12.22 23.41 -3.45
C LYS A 157 13.71 23.50 -3.76
N ARG A 158 14.54 23.73 -2.75
CA ARG A 158 15.96 24.10 -2.99
C ARG A 158 16.76 22.98 -3.64
N ARG A 159 16.53 21.74 -3.19
CA ARG A 159 17.30 20.57 -3.62
C ARG A 159 16.45 19.48 -4.27
N LEU A 160 15.22 19.79 -4.68
CA LEU A 160 14.31 18.81 -5.27
C LEU A 160 14.93 18.09 -6.48
N GLY A 161 15.62 18.84 -7.34
CA GLY A 161 16.30 18.30 -8.52
C GLY A 161 17.42 17.30 -8.21
N GLU A 162 17.97 17.33 -6.99
CA GLU A 162 19.02 16.42 -6.54
C GLU A 162 18.48 15.16 -5.85
N ILE A 163 17.19 15.14 -5.53
CA ILE A 163 16.53 14.02 -4.85
C ILE A 163 15.97 13.06 -5.89
N THR A 164 16.29 11.78 -5.76
CA THR A 164 15.78 10.71 -6.62
C THR A 164 14.26 10.60 -6.55
N ILE A 165 13.63 10.08 -7.61
CA ILE A 165 12.16 9.91 -7.67
C ILE A 165 11.63 9.05 -6.52
N ALA A 166 12.35 7.98 -6.16
CA ALA A 166 12.03 7.14 -5.00
C ALA A 166 11.99 7.95 -3.70
N ASN A 167 13.01 8.79 -3.46
CA ASN A 167 13.05 9.63 -2.27
C ASN A 167 12.01 10.77 -2.30
N ARG A 168 11.66 11.31 -3.49
CA ARG A 168 10.52 12.24 -3.64
C ARG A 168 9.20 11.58 -3.23
N ALA A 169 8.99 10.31 -3.61
CA ALA A 169 7.84 9.53 -3.18
C ALA A 169 7.83 9.32 -1.65
N LEU A 170 8.98 9.01 -1.03
CA LEU A 170 9.10 8.90 0.43
C LEU A 170 8.74 10.21 1.15
N VAL A 171 9.18 11.36 0.61
CA VAL A 171 8.82 12.68 1.14
C VAL A 171 7.30 12.90 1.06
N ILE A 172 6.67 12.60 -0.07
CA ILE A 172 5.21 12.73 -0.21
C ILE A 172 4.46 11.78 0.73
N ARG A 173 4.90 10.53 0.88
CA ARG A 173 4.27 9.59 1.82
C ARG A 173 4.38 10.08 3.27
N ALA A 174 5.54 10.60 3.66
CA ALA A 174 5.74 11.21 4.98
C ALA A 174 4.82 12.43 5.18
N ILE A 175 4.64 13.26 4.14
CA ILE A 175 3.67 14.37 4.15
C ILE A 175 2.24 13.85 4.33
N GLN A 176 1.81 12.86 3.55
CA GLN A 176 0.47 12.25 3.64
C GLN A 176 0.20 11.72 5.04
N HIS A 177 1.18 11.02 5.63
CA HIS A 177 1.12 10.59 7.01
C HIS A 177 0.94 11.79 7.96
N CYS A 178 1.77 12.82 7.87
CA CYS A 178 1.65 14.01 8.73
C CYS A 178 0.27 14.69 8.61
N LEU A 179 -0.32 14.72 7.41
CA LEU A 179 -1.65 15.29 7.18
C LEU A 179 -2.78 14.53 7.91
N LEU A 180 -2.57 13.26 8.24
CA LEU A 180 -3.53 12.43 8.98
C LEU A 180 -3.39 12.60 10.50
N SER A 181 -2.21 13.01 10.98
CA SER A 181 -1.97 13.18 12.40
C SER A 181 -2.78 14.37 12.95
N PRO A 182 -3.53 14.18 14.06
CA PRO A 182 -4.21 15.28 14.74
C PRO A 182 -3.24 16.23 15.46
N LEU A 183 -2.00 15.77 15.71
CA LEU A 183 -0.96 16.56 16.38
C LEU A 183 -0.37 17.63 15.46
N ILE A 184 -0.51 17.46 14.15
CA ILE A 184 0.02 18.38 13.14
C ILE A 184 -1.07 19.38 12.74
N ARG A 185 -0.86 20.65 13.09
CA ARG A 185 -1.82 21.75 12.86
C ARG A 185 -1.57 22.51 11.56
N ASP A 186 -0.31 22.60 11.14
CA ASP A 186 0.20 23.33 9.97
C ASP A 186 0.03 22.55 8.65
N LYS A 187 -1.17 22.03 8.39
CA LYS A 187 -1.44 21.22 7.20
C LYS A 187 -1.24 21.96 5.88
N ALA A 188 -1.38 23.29 5.87
CA ALA A 188 -1.16 24.11 4.68
C ALA A 188 0.29 24.01 4.17
N VAL A 189 1.29 24.09 5.06
CA VAL A 189 2.72 23.99 4.69
C VAL A 189 3.02 22.63 4.06
N LEU A 190 2.44 21.56 4.61
CA LEU A 190 2.56 20.21 4.08
C LEU A 190 1.95 20.07 2.69
N HIS A 191 0.77 20.65 2.46
CA HIS A 191 0.13 20.65 1.14
C HIS A 191 0.94 21.44 0.11
N SER A 192 1.42 22.64 0.46
CA SER A 192 2.28 23.43 -0.43
C SER A 192 3.56 22.68 -0.78
N ALA A 193 4.20 22.03 0.20
CA ALA A 193 5.40 21.23 -0.03
C ALA A 193 5.12 20.03 -0.96
N ALA A 194 4.00 19.32 -0.79
CA ALA A 194 3.59 18.26 -1.72
C ALA A 194 3.36 18.80 -3.14
N LYS A 195 2.70 19.95 -3.26
CA LYS A 195 2.50 20.64 -4.53
C LYS A 195 3.83 20.99 -5.19
N ASP A 196 4.84 21.42 -4.43
CA ASP A 196 6.15 21.75 -4.99
C ASP A 196 6.90 20.51 -5.49
N VAL A 197 6.79 19.36 -4.81
CA VAL A 197 7.35 18.09 -5.31
C VAL A 197 6.68 17.67 -6.62
N VAL A 198 5.34 17.73 -6.69
CA VAL A 198 4.57 17.35 -7.88
C VAL A 198 4.86 18.31 -9.04
N CYS A 199 4.76 19.62 -8.83
CA CYS A 199 4.99 20.62 -9.88
C CYS A 199 6.47 20.79 -10.26
N GLY A 200 7.40 20.34 -9.41
CA GLY A 200 8.83 20.35 -9.70
C GLY A 200 9.35 19.06 -10.36
N THR A 201 8.48 18.10 -10.66
CA THR A 201 8.82 16.85 -11.38
C THR A 201 8.10 16.81 -12.73
N CYS A 202 8.79 16.43 -13.81
CA CYS A 202 8.28 16.59 -15.18
C CYS A 202 8.35 15.31 -16.01
N GLY A 203 7.59 15.24 -17.11
CA GLY A 203 7.58 14.14 -18.08
C GLY A 203 7.42 12.76 -17.44
N LEU A 204 8.21 11.79 -17.92
CA LEU A 204 8.17 10.41 -17.44
C LEU A 204 8.47 10.29 -15.94
N GLU A 205 9.35 11.13 -15.39
CA GLU A 205 9.65 11.14 -13.95
C GLU A 205 8.40 11.42 -13.12
N LEU A 206 7.50 12.29 -13.61
CA LEU A 206 6.26 12.58 -12.90
C LEU A 206 5.33 11.37 -12.93
N SER A 207 5.19 10.68 -14.07
CA SER A 207 4.42 9.44 -14.16
C SER A 207 4.94 8.36 -13.22
N VAL A 208 6.27 8.17 -13.16
CA VAL A 208 6.92 7.25 -12.21
C VAL A 208 6.65 7.67 -10.76
N LEU A 209 6.80 8.97 -10.45
CA LEU A 209 6.50 9.50 -9.11
C LEU A 209 5.05 9.23 -8.71
N LYS A 210 4.09 9.49 -9.60
CA LYS A 210 2.66 9.25 -9.35
C LYS A 210 2.41 7.77 -9.07
N GLU A 211 2.95 6.86 -9.87
CA GLU A 211 2.88 5.41 -9.62
C GLU A 211 3.50 5.04 -8.28
N GLN A 212 4.68 5.54 -7.94
CA GLN A 212 5.35 5.24 -6.67
C GLN A 212 4.60 5.78 -5.45
N ILE A 213 4.00 6.98 -5.53
CA ILE A 213 3.15 7.50 -4.46
C ILE A 213 1.92 6.62 -4.31
N HIS A 214 1.29 6.27 -5.42
CA HIS A 214 0.05 5.49 -5.48
C HIS A 214 0.27 4.04 -5.00
N SER A 215 1.47 3.51 -5.19
CA SER A 215 1.87 2.17 -4.75
C SER A 215 2.05 2.10 -3.24
N ASP A 216 1.28 1.26 -2.55
CA ASP A 216 1.40 1.01 -1.10
C ASP A 216 2.62 0.09 -0.81
N GLU A 217 3.83 0.57 -1.06
CA GLU A 217 5.09 -0.11 -0.71
C GLU A 217 5.52 0.12 0.75
N GLU A 218 4.57 0.33 1.67
CA GLU A 218 4.85 0.14 3.10
C GLU A 218 4.99 -1.36 3.47
N ALA A 219 4.66 -2.28 2.55
CA ALA A 219 4.95 -3.70 2.71
C ALA A 219 6.16 -4.12 1.85
N PHE A 220 7.28 -4.30 2.57
CA PHE A 220 8.45 -5.16 2.29
C PHE A 220 9.34 -4.83 1.10
N ILE A 221 10.28 -3.93 1.37
CA ILE A 221 11.55 -3.80 0.67
C ILE A 221 12.62 -4.49 1.59
N ASP A 222 12.89 -5.81 1.39
CA ASP A 222 14.04 -6.56 1.99
C ASP A 222 15.43 -6.13 1.50
N PRO A 223 16.49 -6.09 2.31
CA PRO A 223 17.86 -5.72 1.95
C PRO A 223 18.61 -6.32 0.73
N ALA A 224 18.03 -6.68 -0.43
CA ALA A 224 18.81 -7.09 -1.61
C ALA A 224 18.32 -6.61 -3.00
N GLY A 225 17.30 -5.76 -3.09
CA GLY A 225 16.72 -5.43 -4.41
C GLY A 225 15.75 -6.52 -4.90
N HIS A 226 15.75 -7.70 -4.29
CA HIS A 226 15.01 -8.88 -4.71
C HIS A 226 13.68 -9.05 -3.97
N ILE A 227 12.68 -9.53 -4.71
CA ILE A 227 11.47 -10.14 -4.14
C ILE A 227 11.82 -11.62 -3.92
N GLN A 228 12.16 -12.02 -2.70
CA GLN A 228 12.18 -13.45 -2.37
C GLN A 228 10.75 -13.90 -2.07
N PHE A 229 10.27 -14.85 -2.87
CA PHE A 229 9.12 -15.68 -2.54
C PHE A 229 9.46 -16.49 -1.29
N VAL A 230 8.55 -16.52 -0.31
CA VAL A 230 8.66 -17.51 0.75
C VAL A 230 8.39 -18.87 0.10
N ASP A 231 9.43 -19.62 -0.20
CA ASP A 231 9.30 -21.04 -0.50
C ASP A 231 8.65 -21.74 0.70
N GLY A 232 7.50 -22.36 0.43
CA GLY A 232 6.89 -23.45 1.19
C GLY A 232 6.84 -23.28 2.72
N VAL A 233 5.68 -22.87 3.25
CA VAL A 233 5.32 -23.22 4.63
C VAL A 233 5.12 -24.74 4.67
N ALA A 234 6.09 -25.47 5.20
CA ALA A 234 5.94 -26.88 5.54
C ALA A 234 4.77 -27.05 6.55
N PRO A 235 3.89 -28.05 6.36
CA PRO A 235 2.70 -28.20 7.18
C PRO A 235 3.07 -28.72 8.57
N GLY A 236 2.57 -28.04 9.60
CA GLY A 236 2.56 -28.55 10.98
C GLY A 236 3.49 -27.79 11.93
N LYS A 237 3.01 -26.64 12.44
CA LYS A 237 3.25 -26.15 13.82
C LYS A 237 2.43 -24.87 14.05
N ILE A 238 1.22 -25.05 14.57
CA ILE A 238 0.42 -23.96 15.13
C ILE A 238 1.03 -23.63 16.50
N ALA A 239 1.74 -22.50 16.60
CA ALA A 239 2.12 -21.92 17.88
C ALA A 239 1.10 -20.83 18.25
N LEU A 240 0.35 -21.09 19.32
CA LEU A 240 -0.65 -20.20 19.92
C LEU A 240 -0.02 -18.85 20.30
N ARG A 241 -0.18 -17.82 19.46
CA ARG A 241 0.30 -16.46 19.79
C ARG A 241 -0.75 -15.74 20.65
N ARG A 242 -0.29 -15.36 21.84
CA ARG A 242 -0.95 -14.61 22.93
C ARG A 242 -1.72 -13.38 22.39
N LYS A 243 -2.96 -13.19 22.88
CA LYS A 243 -3.86 -12.04 22.62
C LYS A 243 -3.11 -10.71 22.55
N VAL A 244 -2.97 -10.16 21.36
CA VAL A 244 -2.68 -8.74 21.12
C VAL A 244 -4.02 -8.07 20.84
N LEU A 245 -4.39 -7.06 21.63
CA LEU A 245 -5.56 -6.22 21.39
C LEU A 245 -5.47 -5.58 20.00
N PRO A 246 -6.58 -5.41 19.25
CA PRO A 246 -6.56 -4.80 17.94
C PRO A 246 -6.24 -3.30 18.11
N GLN A 247 -4.98 -2.91 17.87
CA GLN A 247 -4.65 -1.51 17.65
C GLN A 247 -5.13 -1.14 16.24
N GLU A 248 -5.94 -0.09 16.15
CA GLU A 248 -6.35 0.51 14.89
C GLU A 248 -5.12 1.10 14.19
N ASP A 249 -4.67 0.47 13.11
CA ASP A 249 -3.68 1.05 12.22
C ASP A 249 -4.19 2.40 11.66
N PRO A 250 -3.37 3.45 11.62
CA PRO A 250 -3.77 4.74 11.10
C PRO A 250 -4.13 4.65 9.61
N PRO A 251 -5.04 5.53 9.10
CA PRO A 251 -5.48 5.50 7.71
C PRO A 251 -4.29 5.60 6.74
N HIS A 252 -4.33 4.83 5.66
CA HIS A 252 -3.22 4.66 4.73
C HIS A 252 -2.70 5.98 4.12
N SER A 253 -1.38 6.14 4.11
CA SER A 253 -0.62 6.99 3.18
C SER A 253 -0.54 6.31 1.80
N GLY A 254 -0.18 7.03 0.74
CA GLY A 254 -0.04 6.48 -0.61
C GLY A 254 -1.24 6.66 -1.54
N ASP A 255 -2.17 7.58 -1.24
CA ASP A 255 -3.28 7.93 -2.14
C ASP A 255 -3.06 9.35 -2.69
N LEU A 256 -2.52 9.44 -3.91
CA LEU A 256 -2.26 10.72 -4.57
C LEU A 256 -3.55 11.49 -4.86
N VAL A 257 -4.63 10.79 -5.21
CA VAL A 257 -5.95 11.37 -5.42
C VAL A 257 -6.40 12.07 -4.13
N ARG A 258 -6.27 11.42 -2.98
CA ARG A 258 -6.60 12.02 -1.69
C ARG A 258 -5.68 13.19 -1.32
N LEU A 259 -4.38 13.12 -1.63
CA LEU A 259 -3.44 14.21 -1.38
C LEU A 259 -3.82 15.48 -2.13
N ILE A 260 -4.16 15.34 -3.42
CA ILE A 260 -4.55 16.46 -4.29
C ILE A 260 -5.94 16.97 -3.90
N PHE A 261 -6.97 16.14 -4.02
CA PHE A 261 -8.37 16.57 -3.80
C PHE A 261 -8.73 16.79 -2.33
N GLY A 262 -7.87 16.38 -1.39
CA GLY A 262 -8.00 16.69 0.03
C GLY A 262 -7.46 18.07 0.41
N ASN A 263 -6.71 18.73 -0.49
CA ASN A 263 -6.19 20.06 -0.24
C ASN A 263 -7.33 21.11 -0.31
N LYS A 264 -7.43 21.95 0.72
CA LYS A 264 -8.42 23.03 0.78
C LYS A 264 -8.05 24.23 -0.08
N ASN A 265 -6.77 24.37 -0.45
CA ASN A 265 -6.30 25.42 -1.33
C ASN A 265 -6.57 25.04 -2.80
N VAL A 266 -7.69 25.51 -3.33
CA VAL A 266 -8.12 25.21 -4.71
C VAL A 266 -7.09 25.67 -5.74
N THR A 267 -6.37 26.77 -5.51
CA THR A 267 -5.33 27.25 -6.42
C THR A 267 -4.18 26.26 -6.55
N GLU A 268 -3.76 25.63 -5.45
CA GLU A 268 -2.74 24.58 -5.47
C GLU A 268 -3.25 23.31 -6.15
N VAL A 269 -4.51 22.94 -5.93
CA VAL A 269 -5.13 21.82 -6.64
C VAL A 269 -5.12 22.06 -8.14
N VAL A 270 -5.59 23.22 -8.60
CA VAL A 270 -5.60 23.59 -10.01
C VAL A 270 -4.19 23.59 -10.59
N ALA A 271 -3.21 24.15 -9.88
CA ALA A 271 -1.81 24.17 -10.33
C ALA A 271 -1.24 22.74 -10.51
N MET A 272 -1.47 21.84 -9.56
CA MET A 272 -1.04 20.44 -9.69
C MET A 272 -1.74 19.74 -10.86
N MET A 273 -3.05 19.94 -11.02
CA MET A 273 -3.81 19.30 -12.09
C MET A 273 -3.41 19.81 -13.48
N GLN A 274 -3.19 21.11 -13.63
CA GLN A 274 -2.68 21.70 -14.88
C GLN A 274 -1.29 21.16 -15.21
N HIS A 275 -0.39 21.12 -14.23
CA HIS A 275 0.94 20.55 -14.39
C HIS A 275 0.88 19.08 -14.82
N ILE A 276 0.09 18.26 -14.13
CA ILE A 276 -0.11 16.85 -14.47
C ILE A 276 -0.64 16.71 -15.91
N ALA A 277 -1.64 17.49 -16.30
CA ALA A 277 -2.21 17.43 -17.64
C ALA A 277 -1.17 17.75 -18.72
N VAL A 278 -0.37 18.81 -18.53
CA VAL A 278 0.67 19.22 -19.49
C VAL A 278 1.77 18.16 -19.61
N GLU A 279 2.30 17.68 -18.49
CA GLU A 279 3.38 16.69 -18.51
C GLU A 279 2.92 15.34 -19.06
N SER A 280 1.66 14.98 -18.84
CA SER A 280 1.08 13.72 -19.34
C SER A 280 0.94 13.69 -20.87
N LEU A 281 0.76 14.84 -21.52
CA LEU A 281 0.78 14.93 -22.99
C LEU A 281 2.16 14.52 -23.54
N LYS A 282 3.24 15.01 -22.93
CA LYS A 282 4.62 14.66 -23.31
C LYS A 282 4.87 13.17 -23.15
N VAL A 283 4.34 12.57 -22.08
CA VAL A 283 4.46 11.13 -21.83
C VAL A 283 3.68 10.32 -22.86
N LYS A 284 2.47 10.73 -23.24
CA LYS A 284 1.69 10.07 -24.30
C LYS A 284 2.39 10.08 -25.65
N GLU A 285 3.09 11.17 -25.99
CA GLU A 285 3.90 11.25 -27.21
C GLU A 285 5.10 10.29 -27.17
N GLN A 286 5.75 10.16 -26.02
CA GLN A 286 6.94 9.30 -25.86
C GLN A 286 6.60 7.82 -25.69
N GLN A 287 5.51 7.51 -24.97
CA GLN A 287 5.06 6.17 -24.64
C GLN A 287 3.55 6.07 -24.93
N PRO A 288 3.15 5.79 -26.18
CA PRO A 288 1.76 5.58 -26.51
C PRO A 288 1.26 4.25 -25.92
N ASN A 289 -0.06 4.16 -25.69
CA ASN A 289 -0.76 2.93 -25.29
C ASN A 289 -0.44 2.41 -23.87
N LEU A 290 -0.18 3.31 -22.92
CA LEU A 290 -0.12 2.96 -21.50
C LEU A 290 -1.49 2.45 -21.03
N ILE A 291 -1.53 1.29 -20.36
CA ILE A 291 -2.77 0.70 -19.83
C ILE A 291 -2.65 0.43 -18.34
N LYS A 292 -3.57 1.02 -17.57
CA LYS A 292 -3.76 0.77 -16.13
C LYS A 292 -5.02 -0.08 -15.92
N VAL A 293 -4.88 -1.16 -15.16
CA VAL A 293 -6.02 -2.01 -14.78
C VAL A 293 -6.68 -1.43 -13.54
N VAL A 294 -8.00 -1.25 -13.58
CA VAL A 294 -8.80 -0.86 -12.43
C VAL A 294 -9.76 -1.99 -12.09
N SER A 295 -9.74 -2.48 -10.85
CA SER A 295 -10.50 -3.66 -10.46
C SER A 295 -11.29 -3.44 -9.18
N ASP A 296 -12.50 -3.97 -9.09
CA ASP A 296 -13.08 -4.27 -7.78
C ASP A 296 -12.32 -5.42 -7.09
N ILE A 297 -12.61 -5.66 -5.82
CA ILE A 297 -11.97 -6.70 -5.01
C ILE A 297 -12.92 -7.87 -4.80
N ASP A 298 -14.12 -7.62 -4.26
CA ASP A 298 -14.98 -8.67 -3.76
C ASP A 298 -15.72 -9.32 -4.92
N ASP A 299 -15.78 -10.65 -4.93
CA ASP A 299 -16.42 -11.42 -5.99
C ASP A 299 -15.81 -11.21 -7.41
N THR A 300 -14.82 -10.30 -7.53
CA THR A 300 -14.04 -10.01 -8.75
C THR A 300 -12.65 -10.63 -8.66
N LEU A 301 -11.84 -10.28 -7.65
CA LEU A 301 -10.46 -10.76 -7.50
C LEU A 301 -10.38 -12.09 -6.73
N PHE A 302 -11.19 -12.22 -5.70
CA PHE A 302 -11.45 -13.45 -4.96
C PHE A 302 -12.92 -13.51 -4.56
N PRO A 303 -13.44 -14.70 -4.22
CA PRO A 303 -14.81 -14.87 -3.77
C PRO A 303 -15.09 -14.02 -2.53
N GLY A 304 -16.10 -13.17 -2.65
CA GLY A 304 -16.56 -12.23 -1.63
C GLY A 304 -17.80 -12.77 -0.93
N TRP A 305 -18.91 -12.05 -1.06
CA TRP A 305 -20.15 -12.37 -0.34
C TRP A 305 -21.15 -13.14 -1.20
N LEU A 306 -21.08 -12.97 -2.52
CA LEU A 306 -22.06 -13.51 -3.44
C LEU A 306 -21.58 -14.79 -4.12
N ASP A 307 -20.31 -14.84 -4.52
CA ASP A 307 -19.78 -16.02 -5.17
C ASP A 307 -19.39 -17.08 -4.14
N LYS A 308 -20.21 -18.13 -4.04
CA LYS A 308 -19.97 -19.29 -3.17
C LYS A 308 -19.36 -20.47 -3.91
N ARG A 309 -19.07 -20.31 -5.22
CA ARG A 309 -18.60 -21.39 -6.10
C ARG A 309 -17.14 -21.75 -5.89
N TYR A 310 -16.40 -20.91 -5.17
CA TYR A 310 -14.97 -21.02 -4.91
C TYR A 310 -14.69 -20.81 -3.41
N PRO A 311 -13.59 -21.34 -2.87
CA PRO A 311 -13.20 -21.09 -1.49
C PRO A 311 -12.92 -19.60 -1.23
N PRO A 312 -13.33 -19.06 -0.06
CA PRO A 312 -13.17 -17.65 0.24
C PRO A 312 -11.69 -17.27 0.35
N HIS A 313 -11.38 -16.01 0.00
CA HIS A 313 -10.05 -15.40 0.14
C HIS A 313 -8.92 -16.00 -0.71
N ILE A 314 -9.24 -16.91 -1.63
CA ILE A 314 -8.31 -17.39 -2.65
C ILE A 314 -8.63 -16.70 -3.97
N PRO A 315 -7.63 -16.08 -4.65
CA PRO A 315 -7.88 -15.44 -5.93
C PRO A 315 -8.37 -16.39 -7.00
N TYR A 316 -9.19 -15.88 -7.90
CA TYR A 316 -9.69 -16.69 -9.00
C TYR A 316 -8.54 -17.12 -9.92
N PRO A 317 -8.56 -18.36 -10.45
CA PRO A 317 -7.48 -18.86 -11.29
C PRO A 317 -7.22 -17.99 -12.53
N GLY A 318 -5.99 -17.49 -12.67
CA GLY A 318 -5.51 -16.68 -13.80
C GLY A 318 -5.73 -15.17 -13.69
N VAL A 319 -6.35 -14.67 -12.61
CA VAL A 319 -6.61 -13.22 -12.46
C VAL A 319 -5.33 -12.38 -12.45
N SER A 320 -4.30 -12.84 -11.72
CA SER A 320 -3.03 -12.13 -11.59
C SER A 320 -2.30 -12.06 -12.93
N ASP A 321 -2.23 -13.18 -13.66
CA ASP A 321 -1.54 -13.27 -14.95
C ASP A 321 -2.27 -12.43 -16.01
N LEU A 322 -3.61 -12.45 -16.03
CA LEU A 322 -4.39 -11.60 -16.93
C LEU A 322 -4.14 -10.10 -16.65
N TYR A 323 -4.18 -9.69 -15.39
CA TYR A 323 -3.97 -8.28 -15.02
C TYR A 323 -2.56 -7.82 -15.39
N ALA A 324 -1.56 -8.67 -15.16
CA ALA A 324 -0.18 -8.38 -15.51
C ALA A 324 0.01 -8.21 -17.03
N ARG A 325 -0.68 -9.00 -17.85
CA ARG A 325 -0.57 -8.93 -19.32
C ARG A 325 -1.37 -7.79 -19.94
N ILE A 326 -2.55 -7.50 -19.41
CA ILE A 326 -3.33 -6.32 -19.84
C ILE A 326 -2.62 -5.04 -19.44
N SER A 327 -2.01 -5.00 -18.26
CA SER A 327 -1.29 -3.82 -17.82
C SER A 327 0.00 -3.65 -18.62
N ARG A 328 -0.07 -2.79 -19.63
CA ARG A 328 1.09 -2.41 -20.44
C ARG A 328 2.03 -1.40 -19.74
N GLY A 329 1.70 -1.01 -18.49
CA GLY A 329 2.59 -0.29 -17.56
C GLY A 329 3.24 0.97 -18.14
N LEU A 330 4.26 1.51 -17.48
CA LEU A 330 5.25 2.38 -18.14
C LEU A 330 6.31 1.49 -18.80
N ALA A 331 7.03 1.96 -19.83
CA ALA A 331 7.96 1.08 -20.55
C ALA A 331 9.22 0.70 -19.74
N GLN A 332 9.72 1.62 -18.90
CA GLN A 332 10.95 1.48 -18.11
C GLN A 332 10.80 2.21 -16.77
N ASP A 333 11.39 1.66 -15.70
CA ASP A 333 11.56 2.40 -14.45
C ASP A 333 12.81 3.29 -14.52
N ALA A 334 13.11 4.02 -13.43
CA ALA A 334 14.25 4.95 -13.37
C ALA A 334 15.63 4.27 -13.58
N ASN A 335 15.70 2.94 -13.54
CA ASN A 335 16.92 2.15 -13.73
C ASN A 335 16.94 1.40 -15.07
N GLY A 336 15.92 1.55 -15.91
CA GLY A 336 15.82 0.86 -17.21
C GLY A 336 15.22 -0.55 -17.14
N ASP A 337 14.70 -0.99 -15.99
CA ASP A 337 14.05 -2.29 -15.83
C ASP A 337 12.58 -2.24 -16.31
N ARG A 338 12.05 -3.40 -16.77
CA ARG A 338 10.63 -3.52 -17.15
C ARG A 338 9.74 -3.11 -15.98
N VAL A 339 8.81 -2.18 -16.24
CA VAL A 339 7.92 -1.68 -15.20
C VAL A 339 6.91 -2.75 -14.82
N ARG A 340 6.62 -2.77 -13.52
CA ARG A 340 5.60 -3.57 -12.88
C ARG A 340 4.20 -3.25 -13.44
N PRO A 341 3.27 -4.22 -13.47
CA PRO A 341 1.87 -3.97 -13.77
C PRO A 341 1.30 -2.80 -12.94
N SER A 342 0.64 -1.87 -13.61
CA SER A 342 -0.05 -0.75 -13.01
C SER A 342 -1.51 -1.13 -12.76
N ILE A 343 -1.79 -1.54 -11.53
CA ILE A 343 -3.11 -2.02 -11.11
C ILE A 343 -3.64 -1.07 -10.03
N THR A 344 -4.95 -0.86 -9.96
CA THR A 344 -5.58 -0.03 -8.93
C THR A 344 -6.92 -0.65 -8.54
N PHE A 345 -7.17 -0.77 -7.25
CA PHE A 345 -8.40 -1.38 -6.75
C PHE A 345 -9.42 -0.34 -6.30
N LEU A 346 -10.69 -0.59 -6.60
CA LEU A 346 -11.79 0.32 -6.36
C LEU A 346 -12.82 -0.35 -5.46
N THR A 347 -12.86 -0.01 -4.17
CA THR A 347 -13.77 -0.66 -3.21
C THR A 347 -14.80 0.30 -2.62
N ALA A 348 -16.00 -0.22 -2.39
CA ALA A 348 -17.01 0.50 -1.62
C ALA A 348 -16.80 0.38 -0.10
N ARG A 349 -16.01 -0.58 0.41
CA ARG A 349 -15.95 -0.91 1.85
C ARG A 349 -15.55 0.27 2.76
N PRO A 350 -16.18 0.43 3.95
CA PRO A 350 -15.86 1.51 4.88
C PRO A 350 -14.50 1.33 5.57
N ARG A 351 -13.83 2.46 5.83
CA ARG A 351 -12.43 2.59 6.27
C ARG A 351 -12.00 1.73 7.48
N GLY A 352 -12.90 1.36 8.39
CA GLY A 352 -12.56 0.63 9.63
C GLY A 352 -12.67 -0.89 9.55
N TRP A 353 -13.45 -1.43 8.60
CA TRP A 353 -13.59 -2.89 8.40
C TRP A 353 -12.34 -3.51 7.77
N LEU A 354 -11.54 -2.66 7.11
CA LEU A 354 -10.50 -3.05 6.18
C LEU A 354 -9.14 -3.37 6.82
N SER A 355 -8.82 -3.04 8.07
CA SER A 355 -7.42 -3.15 8.56
C SER A 355 -6.86 -4.60 8.54
N VAL A 356 -7.64 -5.60 8.95
CA VAL A 356 -7.16 -7.01 9.01
C VAL A 356 -7.31 -7.72 7.66
N GLY A 357 -8.48 -7.61 7.03
CA GLY A 357 -8.76 -8.25 5.74
C GLY A 357 -7.91 -7.67 4.60
N ARG A 358 -7.70 -6.35 4.58
CA ARG A 358 -6.83 -5.68 3.60
C ARG A 358 -5.37 -6.09 3.79
N TYR A 359 -4.86 -6.24 5.01
CA TYR A 359 -3.48 -6.71 5.20
C TYR A 359 -3.28 -8.11 4.65
N LEU A 360 -4.21 -9.04 4.92
CA LEU A 360 -4.17 -10.39 4.38
C LEU A 360 -4.35 -10.42 2.86
N THR A 361 -5.32 -9.66 2.33
CA THR A 361 -5.52 -9.48 0.88
C THR A 361 -4.32 -8.82 0.21
N LEU A 362 -3.72 -7.78 0.79
CA LEU A 362 -2.55 -7.07 0.25
C LEU A 362 -1.29 -7.94 0.29
N GLN A 363 -1.05 -8.63 1.40
CA GLN A 363 0.08 -9.54 1.51
C GLN A 363 -0.08 -10.74 0.58
N HIS A 364 -1.31 -11.23 0.41
CA HIS A 364 -1.60 -12.32 -0.50
C HIS A 364 -1.50 -11.88 -1.98
N LEU A 365 -2.03 -10.71 -2.35
CA LEU A 365 -1.88 -10.14 -3.69
C LEU A 365 -0.42 -9.83 -4.02
N LYS A 366 0.36 -9.33 -3.05
CA LYS A 366 1.81 -9.20 -3.18
C LYS A 366 2.51 -10.55 -3.34
N SER A 367 2.07 -11.60 -2.62
CA SER A 367 2.60 -12.96 -2.76
C SER A 367 2.24 -13.63 -4.10
N LEU A 368 1.20 -13.12 -4.78
CA LEU A 368 0.72 -13.60 -6.07
C LEU A 368 1.20 -12.73 -7.25
N GLY A 369 2.18 -11.86 -7.03
CA GLY A 369 2.80 -11.06 -8.09
C GLY A 369 1.93 -9.91 -8.61
N VAL A 370 0.93 -9.44 -7.85
CA VAL A 370 0.10 -8.27 -8.17
C VAL A 370 0.64 -7.04 -7.42
N PRO A 371 1.49 -6.21 -8.04
CA PRO A 371 1.98 -4.99 -7.42
C PRO A 371 0.92 -3.87 -7.39
N ASN A 372 1.10 -2.94 -6.46
CA ASN A 372 0.46 -1.61 -6.44
C ASN A 372 -1.05 -1.58 -6.14
N VAL A 373 -1.48 -2.23 -5.07
CA VAL A 373 -2.89 -2.17 -4.64
C VAL A 373 -3.21 -0.82 -3.98
N THR A 374 -3.69 0.14 -4.75
CA THR A 374 -4.32 1.33 -4.18
C THR A 374 -5.81 1.09 -4.07
N VAL A 375 -6.36 1.26 -2.87
CA VAL A 375 -7.80 1.06 -2.62
C VAL A 375 -8.47 2.42 -2.60
N LEU A 376 -9.18 2.75 -3.69
CA LEU A 376 -10.02 3.95 -3.76
C LEU A 376 -11.25 3.74 -2.87
N ASN A 377 -11.29 4.48 -1.75
CA ASN A 377 -12.19 4.20 -0.63
C ASN A 377 -13.59 4.81 -0.81
N GLY A 378 -14.62 4.00 -0.58
CA GLY A 378 -15.96 4.47 -0.20
C GLY A 378 -16.11 4.76 1.29
N SER A 379 -17.06 5.64 1.64
CA SER A 379 -17.58 5.76 3.01
C SER A 379 -19.01 5.23 3.02
N VAL A 380 -19.23 4.01 3.51
CA VAL A 380 -20.59 3.46 3.69
C VAL A 380 -20.94 3.44 5.17
N LYS A 381 -21.93 4.24 5.55
CA LYS A 381 -22.75 4.02 6.76
C LYS A 381 -24.16 3.70 6.26
N GLY A 382 -24.65 2.48 6.45
CA GLY A 382 -26.03 2.08 6.16
C GLY A 382 -26.27 1.26 4.88
N LEU A 383 -27.55 0.93 4.64
CA LEU A 383 -28.08 0.26 3.44
C LEU A 383 -27.95 1.20 2.23
N VAL A 384 -26.82 1.12 1.53
CA VAL A 384 -26.56 1.92 0.32
C VAL A 384 -26.99 1.13 -0.91
N SER A 385 -27.77 1.75 -1.80
CA SER A 385 -28.22 1.10 -3.04
C SER A 385 -27.07 0.83 -4.00
N ASN A 386 -27.19 -0.19 -4.85
CA ASN A 386 -26.20 -0.50 -5.89
C ASN A 386 -25.91 0.70 -6.80
N ALA A 387 -26.91 1.55 -7.06
CA ALA A 387 -26.75 2.79 -7.82
C ALA A 387 -25.86 3.82 -7.11
N ALA A 388 -25.93 3.91 -5.78
CA ALA A 388 -25.09 4.80 -4.98
C ALA A 388 -23.65 4.26 -4.89
N ILE A 389 -23.46 2.94 -4.76
CA ILE A 389 -22.15 2.29 -4.88
C ILE A 389 -21.51 2.61 -6.23
N ALA A 390 -22.23 2.38 -7.33
CA ALA A 390 -21.76 2.69 -8.68
C ALA A 390 -21.39 4.17 -8.84
N LYS A 391 -22.20 5.09 -8.31
CA LYS A 391 -21.91 6.53 -8.36
C LYS A 391 -20.64 6.90 -7.57
N MET A 392 -20.44 6.31 -6.40
CA MET A 392 -19.22 6.53 -5.61
C MET A 392 -17.98 6.00 -6.32
N LYS A 393 -18.05 4.78 -6.86
CA LYS A 393 -16.97 4.18 -7.64
C LYS A 393 -16.64 5.01 -8.88
N LEU A 394 -17.66 5.50 -9.60
CA LEU A 394 -17.49 6.38 -10.77
C LEU A 394 -16.76 7.67 -10.39
N ASN A 395 -17.18 8.35 -9.31
CA ASN A 395 -16.51 9.58 -8.86
C ASN A 395 -15.04 9.35 -8.49
N SER A 396 -14.74 8.22 -7.85
CA SER A 396 -13.36 7.82 -7.53
C SER A 396 -12.55 7.55 -8.79
N PHE A 397 -13.13 6.84 -9.78
CA PHE A 397 -12.50 6.60 -11.07
C PHE A 397 -12.21 7.91 -11.82
N LEU A 398 -13.18 8.82 -11.91
CA LEU A 398 -13.00 10.10 -12.61
C LEU A 398 -11.84 10.91 -12.03
N ARG A 399 -11.65 10.88 -10.71
CA ARG A 399 -10.50 11.53 -10.06
C ARG A 399 -9.19 10.80 -10.35
N LEU A 400 -9.19 9.47 -10.39
CA LEU A 400 -8.02 8.68 -10.78
C LEU A 400 -7.61 9.01 -12.22
N ALA A 401 -8.56 9.01 -13.16
CA ALA A 401 -8.36 9.33 -14.57
C ALA A 401 -7.77 10.73 -14.76
N GLN A 402 -8.20 11.71 -13.96
CA GLN A 402 -7.62 13.06 -13.98
C GLN A 402 -6.18 13.11 -13.48
N VAL A 403 -5.78 12.24 -12.55
CA VAL A 403 -4.41 12.18 -12.01
C VAL A 403 -3.49 11.38 -12.92
N PHE A 404 -4.03 10.44 -13.70
CA PHE A 404 -3.30 9.61 -14.66
C PHE A 404 -3.79 9.80 -16.10
N PRO A 405 -3.83 11.04 -16.64
CA PRO A 405 -4.40 11.29 -17.96
C PRO A 405 -3.53 10.76 -19.10
N GLU A 406 -2.29 10.32 -18.83
CA GLU A 406 -1.44 9.60 -19.79
C GLU A 406 -1.87 8.15 -20.02
N PHE A 407 -2.65 7.56 -19.10
CA PHE A 407 -3.08 6.16 -19.17
C PHE A 407 -4.46 6.02 -19.82
N ASN A 408 -4.62 4.90 -20.53
CA ASN A 408 -5.92 4.29 -20.78
C ASN A 408 -6.22 3.24 -19.71
N PHE A 409 -7.48 2.85 -19.59
CA PHE A 409 -8.00 2.03 -18.50
C PHE A 409 -8.74 0.81 -19.01
N VAL A 410 -8.58 -0.30 -18.29
CA VAL A 410 -9.44 -1.48 -18.40
C VAL A 410 -10.06 -1.71 -17.03
N PHE A 411 -11.38 -1.85 -16.99
CA PHE A 411 -12.10 -2.06 -15.73
C PHE A 411 -12.52 -3.52 -15.55
N PHE A 412 -12.34 -4.05 -14.34
CA PHE A 412 -12.85 -5.34 -13.89
C PHE A 412 -13.79 -5.18 -12.70
N GLY A 413 -14.92 -5.88 -12.71
CA GLY A 413 -15.87 -5.92 -11.60
C GLY A 413 -16.72 -7.18 -11.60
N ASP A 414 -17.77 -7.23 -10.77
CA ASP A 414 -18.67 -8.37 -10.66
C ASP A 414 -20.12 -8.06 -11.06
N SER A 415 -20.89 -9.09 -11.37
CA SER A 415 -22.31 -8.96 -11.75
C SER A 415 -23.28 -8.90 -10.55
N GLY A 416 -22.77 -9.07 -9.34
CA GLY A 416 -23.54 -9.22 -8.11
C GLY A 416 -23.91 -7.92 -7.41
N GLN A 417 -23.19 -6.83 -7.66
CA GLN A 417 -23.47 -5.50 -7.08
C GLN A 417 -23.65 -4.40 -8.15
N GLY A 418 -23.14 -3.19 -7.88
CA GLY A 418 -23.27 -2.02 -8.75
C GLY A 418 -22.22 -1.93 -9.87
N ASP A 419 -21.36 -2.94 -10.04
CA ASP A 419 -20.19 -2.85 -10.91
C ASP A 419 -20.53 -2.96 -12.39
N THR A 420 -21.60 -3.69 -12.73
CA THR A 420 -22.11 -3.69 -14.10
C THR A 420 -22.66 -2.31 -14.50
N LEU A 421 -23.42 -1.66 -13.62
CA LEU A 421 -23.90 -0.29 -13.85
C LEU A 421 -22.75 0.71 -13.94
N LEU A 422 -21.70 0.52 -13.13
CA LEU A 422 -20.48 1.31 -13.22
C LEU A 422 -19.80 1.11 -14.58
N ALA A 423 -19.61 -0.13 -15.04
CA ALA A 423 -18.96 -0.44 -16.31
C ALA A 423 -19.67 0.24 -17.49
N SER A 424 -21.00 0.14 -17.56
CA SER A 424 -21.82 0.87 -18.54
C SER A 424 -21.57 2.38 -18.49
N ARG A 425 -21.59 2.98 -17.30
CA ARG A 425 -21.34 4.43 -17.13
C ARG A 425 -19.91 4.83 -17.49
N LEU A 426 -18.92 3.98 -17.26
CA LEU A 426 -17.54 4.22 -17.63
C LEU A 426 -17.38 4.27 -19.16
N LEU A 427 -17.97 3.31 -19.87
CA LEU A 427 -17.97 3.30 -21.34
C LEU A 427 -18.68 4.53 -21.93
N GLN A 428 -19.78 4.98 -21.30
CA GLN A 428 -20.53 6.17 -21.74
C GLN A 428 -19.81 7.49 -21.42
N SER A 429 -19.20 7.60 -20.23
CA SER A 429 -18.64 8.87 -19.74
C SER A 429 -17.18 9.08 -20.12
N CYS A 430 -16.45 8.00 -20.41
CA CYS A 430 -15.02 8.01 -20.69
C CYS A 430 -14.65 7.11 -21.90
N PRO A 431 -15.35 7.19 -23.04
CA PRO A 431 -15.17 6.26 -24.16
C PRO A 431 -13.75 6.27 -24.75
N GLU A 432 -13.05 7.40 -24.68
CA GLU A 432 -11.68 7.53 -25.20
C GLU A 432 -10.61 6.99 -24.24
N GLN A 433 -10.91 6.91 -22.94
CA GLN A 433 -9.94 6.48 -21.92
C GLN A 433 -10.19 5.06 -21.43
N VAL A 434 -11.43 4.55 -21.47
CA VAL A 434 -11.79 3.21 -21.01
C VAL A 434 -11.89 2.27 -22.21
N LEU A 435 -10.87 1.44 -22.41
CA LEU A 435 -10.76 0.56 -23.59
C LEU A 435 -11.71 -0.63 -23.52
N ALA A 436 -11.94 -1.16 -22.31
CA ALA A 436 -12.83 -2.30 -22.11
C ALA A 436 -13.28 -2.38 -20.65
N THR A 437 -14.41 -3.05 -20.46
CA THR A 437 -14.93 -3.40 -19.14
C THR A 437 -15.29 -4.88 -19.13
N PHE A 438 -14.84 -5.59 -18.09
CA PHE A 438 -15.02 -7.02 -17.91
C PHE A 438 -15.74 -7.27 -16.59
N ILE A 439 -16.84 -8.01 -16.63
CA ILE A 439 -17.70 -8.29 -15.48
C ILE A 439 -17.72 -9.80 -15.23
N HIS A 440 -17.17 -10.20 -14.09
CA HIS A 440 -17.23 -11.57 -13.62
C HIS A 440 -18.68 -11.94 -13.31
N ASN A 441 -19.19 -12.92 -14.05
CA ASN A 441 -20.56 -13.40 -13.93
C ASN A 441 -20.70 -14.38 -12.76
N VAL A 442 -20.71 -13.83 -11.54
CA VAL A 442 -20.82 -14.58 -10.27
C VAL A 442 -22.14 -15.32 -10.08
N ASN A 443 -23.15 -15.01 -10.91
CA ASN A 443 -24.49 -15.56 -10.82
C ASN A 443 -25.05 -15.90 -12.22
N PRO A 444 -24.47 -16.89 -12.93
CA PRO A 444 -24.76 -17.11 -14.35
C PRO A 444 -26.19 -17.52 -14.65
N VAL A 445 -26.87 -18.17 -13.69
CA VAL A 445 -28.27 -18.62 -13.81
C VAL A 445 -29.25 -17.44 -13.97
N PHE A 446 -28.93 -16.29 -13.39
CA PHE A 446 -29.83 -15.13 -13.42
C PHE A 446 -29.58 -14.24 -14.64
N ALA A 447 -30.67 -13.84 -15.32
CA ALA A 447 -30.60 -12.93 -16.47
C ALA A 447 -30.35 -11.46 -16.09
N ARG A 448 -30.41 -11.14 -14.78
CA ARG A 448 -30.23 -9.79 -14.24
C ARG A 448 -28.99 -9.71 -13.35
N THR A 449 -28.44 -8.52 -13.23
CA THR A 449 -27.34 -8.16 -12.34
C THR A 449 -27.86 -7.69 -10.97
N GLY A 450 -26.96 -7.50 -10.02
CA GLY A 450 -27.29 -7.08 -8.65
C GLY A 450 -28.08 -5.77 -8.57
N ASP A 451 -27.83 -4.83 -9.47
CA ASP A 451 -28.57 -3.57 -9.59
C ASP A 451 -29.97 -3.72 -10.24
N GLY A 452 -30.32 -4.93 -10.71
CA GLY A 452 -31.59 -5.25 -11.34
C GLY A 452 -31.61 -5.06 -12.87
N GLY A 453 -30.54 -4.54 -13.47
CA GLY A 453 -30.41 -4.42 -14.93
C GLY A 453 -30.30 -5.77 -15.64
N ARG A 454 -30.66 -5.84 -16.93
CA ARG A 454 -30.57 -7.09 -17.73
C ARG A 454 -29.16 -7.24 -18.28
N LYS A 455 -28.52 -8.39 -18.08
CA LYS A 455 -27.16 -8.67 -18.60
C LYS A 455 -27.05 -8.45 -20.11
N ARG A 456 -28.06 -8.90 -20.88
CA ARG A 456 -28.13 -8.69 -22.33
C ARG A 456 -28.17 -7.20 -22.75
N ALA A 457 -28.79 -6.34 -21.93
CA ALA A 457 -28.82 -4.91 -22.22
C ALA A 457 -27.44 -4.29 -22.01
N TYR A 458 -26.78 -4.60 -20.89
CA TYR A 458 -25.41 -4.16 -20.64
C TYR A 458 -24.40 -4.70 -21.65
N ALA A 459 -24.56 -5.94 -22.10
CA ALA A 459 -23.73 -6.51 -23.17
C ALA A 459 -23.88 -5.73 -24.49
N ALA A 460 -25.10 -5.29 -24.84
CA ALA A 460 -25.33 -4.44 -26.00
C ALA A 460 -24.71 -3.03 -25.86
N GLU A 461 -24.43 -2.59 -24.64
CA GLU A 461 -23.70 -1.35 -24.34
C GLU A 461 -22.17 -1.54 -24.33
N GLY A 462 -21.68 -2.75 -24.62
CA GLY A 462 -20.25 -3.07 -24.71
C GLY A 462 -19.62 -3.67 -23.45
N VAL A 463 -20.42 -3.96 -22.40
CA VAL A 463 -19.93 -4.63 -21.19
C VAL A 463 -19.69 -6.12 -21.46
N GLU A 464 -18.47 -6.59 -21.22
CA GLU A 464 -18.08 -7.99 -21.44
C GLU A 464 -18.35 -8.82 -20.19
N PHE A 465 -19.26 -9.79 -20.25
CA PHE A 465 -19.45 -10.75 -19.15
C PHE A 465 -18.62 -12.00 -19.37
N PHE A 466 -17.94 -12.49 -18.33
CA PHE A 466 -17.12 -13.70 -18.41
C PHE A 466 -17.39 -14.66 -17.24
N GLY A 467 -17.15 -15.95 -17.47
CA GLY A 467 -17.27 -17.01 -16.46
C GLY A 467 -15.94 -17.35 -15.79
N THR A 468 -14.86 -17.45 -16.58
CA THR A 468 -13.50 -17.67 -16.09
C THR A 468 -12.53 -16.60 -16.59
N TYR A 469 -11.39 -16.45 -15.92
CA TYR A 469 -10.36 -15.49 -16.33
C TYR A 469 -9.65 -15.88 -17.63
N ALA A 470 -9.66 -17.16 -18.01
CA ALA A 470 -9.26 -17.61 -19.34
C ALA A 470 -10.25 -17.09 -20.42
N GLY A 471 -11.56 -17.20 -20.17
CA GLY A 471 -12.58 -16.60 -21.02
C GLY A 471 -12.46 -15.07 -21.11
N ALA A 472 -12.15 -14.39 -20.01
CA ALA A 472 -11.85 -12.96 -20.01
C ALA A 472 -10.61 -12.62 -20.84
N ALA A 473 -9.57 -13.47 -20.82
CA ALA A 473 -8.38 -13.30 -21.65
C ALA A 473 -8.71 -13.41 -23.14
N LEU A 474 -9.51 -14.40 -23.55
CA LEU A 474 -9.98 -14.51 -24.93
C LEU A 474 -10.77 -13.27 -25.37
N ALA A 475 -11.66 -12.76 -24.51
CA ALA A 475 -12.38 -11.52 -24.79
C ALA A 475 -11.46 -10.29 -24.88
N ALA A 476 -10.44 -10.20 -24.03
CA ALA A 476 -9.42 -9.15 -24.10
C ALA A 476 -8.60 -9.22 -25.39
N HIS A 477 -8.27 -10.42 -25.86
CA HIS A 477 -7.59 -10.64 -27.13
C HIS A 477 -8.44 -10.19 -28.33
N LYS A 478 -9.73 -10.54 -28.35
CA LYS A 478 -10.69 -10.07 -29.38
C LYS A 478 -10.81 -8.54 -29.43
N LYS A 479 -10.46 -7.85 -28.33
CA LYS A 479 -10.42 -6.37 -28.24
C LYS A 479 -9.01 -5.79 -28.48
N GLY A 480 -8.02 -6.61 -28.88
CA GLY A 480 -6.64 -6.18 -29.14
C GLY A 480 -5.82 -5.80 -27.89
N LEU A 481 -6.29 -6.18 -26.70
CA LEU A 481 -5.64 -5.81 -25.43
C LEU A 481 -4.48 -6.74 -25.05
N ILE A 482 -4.49 -7.99 -25.52
CA ILE A 482 -3.40 -8.96 -25.30
C ILE A 482 -3.21 -9.84 -26.55
N SER A 483 -2.03 -10.45 -26.69
CA SER A 483 -1.72 -11.34 -27.82
C SER A 483 -2.32 -12.74 -27.64
N ALA A 484 -2.40 -13.53 -28.71
CA ALA A 484 -2.82 -14.93 -28.61
C ALA A 484 -1.92 -15.75 -27.66
N LYS A 485 -0.60 -15.50 -27.71
CA LYS A 485 0.37 -16.08 -26.77
C LYS A 485 0.07 -15.75 -25.31
N ASP A 486 -0.38 -14.52 -25.06
CA ASP A 486 -0.80 -14.09 -23.72
C ASP A 486 -2.05 -14.82 -23.25
N VAL A 487 -3.02 -15.07 -24.14
CA VAL A 487 -4.22 -15.86 -23.83
C VAL A 487 -3.86 -17.27 -23.41
N LEU A 488 -3.00 -17.95 -24.19
CA LEU A 488 -2.57 -19.31 -23.88
C LEU A 488 -1.87 -19.40 -22.52
N ALA A 489 -1.03 -18.40 -22.21
CA ALA A 489 -0.35 -18.38 -20.92
C ALA A 489 -1.30 -18.13 -19.73
N VAL A 490 -2.33 -17.28 -19.89
CA VAL A 490 -3.37 -17.11 -18.87
C VAL A 490 -4.18 -18.40 -18.72
N ALA A 491 -4.51 -19.07 -19.82
CA ALA A 491 -5.21 -20.36 -19.81
C ALA A 491 -4.42 -21.44 -19.05
N ASP A 492 -3.12 -21.56 -19.30
CA ASP A 492 -2.23 -22.47 -18.58
C ASP A 492 -2.15 -22.14 -17.09
N ALA A 493 -2.02 -20.85 -16.75
CA ALA A 493 -2.01 -20.37 -15.38
C ALA A 493 -3.34 -20.69 -14.66
N SER A 494 -4.48 -20.39 -15.29
CA SER A 494 -5.81 -20.71 -14.77
C SER A 494 -5.98 -22.21 -14.50
N LYS A 495 -5.50 -23.07 -15.41
CA LYS A 495 -5.56 -24.53 -15.23
C LYS A 495 -4.73 -24.98 -14.04
N LYS A 496 -3.48 -24.53 -13.98
CA LYS A 496 -2.56 -24.88 -12.89
C LYS A 496 -3.10 -24.41 -11.52
N GLU A 497 -3.49 -23.14 -11.44
CA GLU A 497 -3.97 -22.55 -10.20
C GLU A 497 -5.26 -23.23 -9.73
N LEU A 498 -6.23 -23.51 -10.62
CA LEU A 498 -7.46 -24.23 -10.25
C LEU A 498 -7.18 -25.62 -9.66
N GLU A 499 -6.17 -26.33 -10.18
CA GLU A 499 -5.75 -27.61 -9.64
C GLU A 499 -5.12 -27.50 -8.24
N GLU A 500 -4.41 -26.41 -7.98
CA GLU A 500 -3.79 -26.13 -6.67
C GLU A 500 -4.82 -25.68 -5.61
N ILE A 501 -5.97 -25.12 -6.02
CA ILE A 501 -7.01 -24.71 -5.07
C ILE A 501 -7.57 -25.92 -4.31
N LEU A 502 -7.55 -25.80 -2.98
CA LEU A 502 -8.17 -26.76 -2.05
C LEU A 502 -9.62 -26.38 -1.78
N PHE A 503 -10.54 -27.17 -2.33
CA PHE A 503 -11.96 -27.10 -1.99
C PHE A 503 -12.22 -27.94 -0.73
N LEU A 504 -13.01 -27.41 0.21
CA LEU A 504 -13.30 -28.07 1.49
C LEU A 504 -14.81 -28.23 1.67
N GLY A 505 -15.22 -29.31 2.36
CA GLY A 505 -16.61 -29.60 2.67
C GLY A 505 -17.21 -30.75 1.84
N PRO A 506 -18.48 -31.13 2.11
CA PRO A 506 -19.11 -32.28 1.50
C PRO A 506 -19.29 -32.15 -0.02
N GLU A 507 -19.42 -30.94 -0.54
CA GLU A 507 -19.60 -30.65 -1.96
C GLU A 507 -18.30 -30.31 -2.69
N ALA A 508 -17.14 -30.40 -2.02
CA ALA A 508 -15.86 -29.93 -2.54
C ALA A 508 -15.47 -30.55 -3.89
N ALA A 509 -15.64 -31.87 -4.04
CA ALA A 509 -15.31 -32.57 -5.27
C ALA A 509 -16.21 -32.15 -6.43
N THR A 510 -17.51 -32.01 -6.17
CA THR A 510 -18.49 -31.55 -7.15
C THR A 510 -18.21 -30.11 -7.57
N MET A 511 -18.02 -29.20 -6.62
CA MET A 511 -17.69 -27.80 -6.88
C MET A 511 -16.42 -27.67 -7.74
N LYS A 512 -15.35 -28.38 -7.39
CA LYS A 512 -14.11 -28.34 -8.17
C LYS A 512 -14.32 -28.90 -9.59
N SER A 513 -15.10 -29.98 -9.72
CA SER A 513 -15.45 -30.57 -11.02
C SER A 513 -16.25 -29.62 -11.90
N GLU A 514 -17.21 -28.88 -11.33
CA GLU A 514 -17.98 -27.87 -12.08
C GLU A 514 -17.08 -26.73 -12.57
N ARG A 515 -16.20 -26.20 -11.72
CA ARG A 515 -15.26 -25.13 -12.11
C ARG A 515 -14.27 -25.60 -13.19
N ARG A 516 -13.85 -26.88 -13.15
CA ARG A 516 -13.08 -27.48 -14.25
C ARG A 516 -13.88 -27.54 -15.55
N GLY A 517 -15.15 -27.91 -15.47
CA GLY A 517 -16.03 -27.94 -16.65
C GLY A 517 -16.21 -26.55 -17.27
N GLU A 518 -16.42 -25.52 -16.45
CA GLU A 518 -16.49 -24.11 -16.89
C GLU A 518 -15.17 -23.66 -17.54
N LEU A 519 -14.03 -23.94 -16.91
CA LEU A 519 -12.72 -23.60 -17.48
C LEU A 519 -12.47 -24.35 -18.79
N GLN A 520 -12.78 -25.64 -18.86
CA GLN A 520 -12.55 -26.45 -20.06
C GLN A 520 -13.35 -25.91 -21.26
N GLN A 521 -14.58 -25.44 -21.05
CA GLN A 521 -15.36 -24.80 -22.10
C GLN A 521 -14.66 -23.56 -22.66
N ASP A 522 -14.08 -22.72 -21.80
CA ASP A 522 -13.32 -21.55 -22.24
C ASP A 522 -12.00 -21.95 -22.93
N LEU A 523 -11.34 -23.03 -22.48
CA LEU A 523 -10.13 -23.57 -23.13
C LEU A 523 -10.43 -24.09 -24.54
N ASP A 524 -11.51 -24.86 -24.72
CA ASP A 524 -11.91 -25.38 -26.03
C ASP A 524 -12.20 -24.22 -27.01
N LEU A 525 -12.80 -23.13 -26.52
CA LEU A 525 -13.02 -21.91 -27.31
C LEU A 525 -11.72 -21.18 -27.65
N ILE A 526 -10.76 -21.14 -26.73
CA ILE A 526 -9.44 -20.55 -26.96
C ILE A 526 -8.70 -21.32 -28.05
N ASP A 527 -8.65 -22.65 -27.95
CA ASP A 527 -7.99 -23.51 -28.93
C ASP A 527 -8.61 -23.33 -30.32
N ALA A 528 -9.94 -23.30 -30.41
CA ALA A 528 -10.64 -23.05 -31.67
C ALA A 528 -10.33 -21.66 -32.26
N CYS A 529 -10.30 -20.61 -31.45
CA CYS A 529 -10.03 -19.24 -31.92
C CYS A 529 -8.57 -19.04 -32.33
N VAL A 530 -7.61 -19.45 -31.50
CA VAL A 530 -6.18 -19.17 -31.71
C VAL A 530 -5.61 -19.97 -32.88
N HIS A 531 -6.01 -21.23 -33.06
CA HIS A 531 -5.54 -22.04 -34.18
C HIS A 531 -6.12 -21.62 -35.54
N THR A 532 -7.24 -20.89 -35.57
CA THR A 532 -7.82 -20.37 -36.81
C THR A 532 -7.08 -19.14 -37.33
N GLU A 533 -6.33 -18.42 -36.49
CA GLU A 533 -5.56 -17.22 -36.89
C GLU A 533 -4.13 -17.54 -37.36
N GLU A 534 -3.61 -18.73 -37.06
CA GLU A 534 -2.27 -19.19 -37.50
C GLU A 534 -2.28 -19.93 -38.87
N ALA A 535 -3.47 -20.24 -39.40
CA ALA A 535 -3.70 -20.89 -40.70
C ALA A 535 -4.12 -19.88 -41.76
#